data_AF-A0A920N444-F1
#
_entry.id   AF-A0A920N444-F1
#
_cell.length_a   1.000
_cell.length_b   1.000
_cell.length_c   1.000
_cell.angle_alpha   90.00
_cell.angle_beta   90.00
_cell.angle_gamma   90.00
#
_symmetry.space_group_name_H-M   'P 1'
#
loop_
_entity.id
_entity.type
_entity.pdbx_description
1 polymer ?
#
loop_
_entity_poly.entity_id
_entity_poly.type
_entity_poly.pdbx_seq_one_letter_code
_entity_poly.pdbx_strand_id
1 'polypeptide(L)'
;MPGSFPWRTRIPSNCSSGPDGTVPAVPEPQDTDRERIQPLTWTYLKVSERKRATVRCEVATALRNPLQGGGRGVELMAAGVDSVLPSTWLTLLPRRNPSRPLIGHRVVVLPRRLTKKAASTAAPDEGVREGTDEKKRRTELPPPRRLLSDRAGRVEITVDEKMPLVWMYVMSGSNVMARVPFVPGREVETALLLPDDSDRLGVEGHVTRLQGELIEVVARRAVHMALAKKLADAEMPDWARVDRHLKGIDELPTLRSFEDQLEAIEFPAVQSALSDRNRVAANRIRKLCSEARALFTRHLDEAKLLEFKAQIDDIRKSAPTPAKATTGG
;
A
#
# COMPACT_ATOMS: atom_id res chain seq x y z
N MET A 1 19.27 15.56 -37.85
CA MET A 1 19.58 16.95 -38.28
C MET A 1 18.37 17.83 -37.98
N PRO A 2 18.30 18.53 -36.84
CA PRO A 2 17.17 19.39 -36.53
C PRO A 2 17.46 20.82 -37.04
N GLY A 3 16.60 21.33 -37.91
CA GLY A 3 16.66 22.67 -38.46
C GLY A 3 16.22 23.72 -37.45
N SER A 4 17.09 24.71 -37.23
CA SER A 4 16.82 25.91 -36.45
C SER A 4 15.98 26.91 -37.26
N PHE A 5 14.79 27.26 -36.76
CA PHE A 5 14.04 28.42 -37.25
C PHE A 5 14.40 29.64 -36.39
N PRO A 6 14.87 30.76 -36.97
CA PRO A 6 15.13 31.98 -36.23
C PRO A 6 13.86 32.83 -36.11
N TRP A 7 13.52 33.20 -34.88
CA TRP A 7 12.50 34.22 -34.61
C TRP A 7 13.08 35.60 -34.95
N ARG A 8 12.51 36.25 -35.97
CA ARG A 8 12.75 37.67 -36.28
C ARG A 8 11.79 38.53 -35.46
N THR A 9 12.31 39.30 -34.52
CA THR A 9 11.60 40.42 -33.90
C THR A 9 11.50 41.56 -34.91
N ARG A 10 10.27 42.00 -35.22
CA ARG A 10 10.01 43.24 -35.96
C ARG A 10 10.36 44.42 -35.06
N ILE A 11 11.31 45.23 -35.48
CA ILE A 11 11.53 46.57 -34.92
C ILE A 11 10.50 47.50 -35.60
N PRO A 12 9.63 48.20 -34.86
CA PRO A 12 8.80 49.23 -35.46
C PRO A 12 9.69 50.42 -35.86
N SER A 13 9.66 50.72 -37.14
CA SER A 13 10.16 51.94 -37.75
C SER A 13 9.30 53.12 -37.29
N ASN A 14 9.86 54.01 -36.47
CA ASN A 14 9.59 55.44 -36.44
C ASN A 14 10.39 56.07 -35.29
N CYS A 15 11.34 56.95 -35.62
CA CYS A 15 11.55 58.22 -34.93
C CYS A 15 12.57 59.05 -35.72
N SER A 16 12.07 60.16 -36.26
CA SER A 16 12.77 61.26 -36.89
C SER A 16 13.77 61.93 -35.96
N SER A 17 14.90 62.35 -36.54
CA SER A 17 15.94 63.18 -35.94
C SER A 17 15.44 64.56 -35.52
N GLY A 18 15.78 64.96 -34.30
CA GLY A 18 15.70 66.33 -33.78
C GLY A 18 16.86 66.59 -32.80
N PRO A 19 17.44 67.80 -32.77
CA PRO A 19 18.76 68.04 -32.20
C PRO A 19 18.64 68.55 -30.75
N ASP A 20 18.92 67.70 -29.78
CA ASP A 20 19.52 68.12 -28.50
C ASP A 20 19.87 66.87 -27.68
N GLY A 21 21.15 66.76 -27.31
CA GLY A 21 21.75 65.61 -26.67
C GLY A 21 21.38 65.44 -25.19
N THR A 22 20.10 65.30 -24.88
CA THR A 22 19.63 64.94 -23.54
C THR A 22 18.85 63.62 -23.62
N VAL A 23 19.41 62.56 -23.03
CA VAL A 23 18.77 61.24 -22.94
C VAL A 23 17.53 61.37 -22.03
N PRO A 24 16.30 61.12 -22.51
CA PRO A 24 15.15 61.05 -21.61
C PRO A 24 15.26 59.76 -20.79
N ALA A 25 15.10 59.88 -19.48
CA ALA A 25 14.94 58.75 -18.58
C ALA A 25 13.79 57.87 -19.09
N VAL A 26 14.09 56.59 -19.35
CA VAL A 26 13.10 55.58 -19.67
C VAL A 26 12.18 55.45 -18.45
N PRO A 27 10.86 55.69 -18.56
CA PRO A 27 9.96 55.37 -17.47
C PRO A 27 9.98 53.85 -17.30
N GLU A 28 10.36 53.43 -16.10
CA GLU A 28 10.29 52.04 -15.63
C GLU A 28 8.87 51.52 -15.91
N PRO A 29 8.70 50.45 -16.72
CA PRO A 29 7.38 49.92 -16.98
C PRO A 29 6.81 49.38 -15.68
N GLN A 30 5.73 50.01 -15.22
CA GLN A 30 4.91 49.50 -14.12
C GLN A 30 4.31 48.17 -14.57
N ASP A 31 4.91 47.08 -14.10
CA ASP A 31 4.48 45.71 -14.34
C ASP A 31 3.22 45.42 -13.48
N THR A 32 2.07 45.91 -13.95
CA THR A 32 0.75 45.67 -13.36
C THR A 32 0.01 44.58 -14.15
N ASP A 33 0.53 43.35 -14.17
CA ASP A 33 -0.30 42.14 -14.30
C ASP A 33 0.48 40.89 -13.87
N ARG A 34 0.41 40.54 -12.59
CA ARG A 34 1.04 39.31 -12.08
C ARG A 34 0.19 38.10 -12.42
N GLU A 35 0.29 37.61 -13.66
CA GLU A 35 -0.25 36.32 -14.06
C GLU A 35 0.44 35.20 -13.25
N ARG A 36 -0.29 34.60 -12.32
CA ARG A 36 0.23 33.50 -11.49
C ARG A 36 -0.10 32.16 -12.13
N ILE A 37 0.87 31.56 -12.82
CA ILE A 37 0.74 30.20 -13.34
C ILE A 37 0.76 29.21 -12.16
N GLN A 38 -0.31 28.41 -12.03
CA GLN A 38 -0.39 27.34 -11.04
C GLN A 38 -0.41 25.97 -11.74
N PRO A 39 0.62 25.13 -11.58
CA PRO A 39 0.63 23.80 -12.18
C PRO A 39 -0.39 22.89 -11.49
N LEU A 40 -1.17 22.17 -12.29
CA LEU A 40 -2.02 21.07 -11.81
C LEU A 40 -1.15 19.83 -11.59
N THR A 41 -0.62 19.67 -10.39
CA THR A 41 0.29 18.55 -10.07
C THR A 41 -0.38 17.20 -10.34
N TRP A 42 0.40 16.23 -10.84
CA TRP A 42 -0.07 14.86 -11.12
C TRP A 42 -1.27 14.80 -12.08
N THR A 43 -1.35 15.74 -13.03
CA THR A 43 -2.41 15.81 -14.04
C THR A 43 -1.80 15.93 -15.43
N TYR A 44 -2.16 14.99 -16.30
CA TYR A 44 -1.68 14.91 -17.68
C TYR A 44 -2.85 14.69 -18.63
N LEU A 45 -2.69 15.17 -19.86
CA LEU A 45 -3.63 14.96 -20.95
C LEU A 45 -2.99 14.03 -21.98
N LYS A 46 -3.56 12.83 -22.14
CA LYS A 46 -3.15 11.90 -23.17
C LYS A 46 -3.93 12.19 -24.44
N VAL A 47 -3.25 12.63 -25.50
CA VAL A 47 -3.88 12.89 -26.79
C VAL A 47 -4.36 11.56 -27.40
N SER A 48 -5.67 11.47 -27.65
CA SER A 48 -6.29 10.32 -28.32
C SER A 48 -6.54 10.58 -29.80
N GLU A 49 -6.86 11.82 -30.17
CA GLU A 49 -7.18 12.22 -31.55
C GLU A 49 -6.84 13.70 -31.76
N ARG A 50 -6.33 14.06 -32.94
CA ARG A 50 -6.05 15.45 -33.32
C ARG A 50 -6.79 15.79 -34.61
N LYS A 51 -7.67 16.78 -34.57
CA LYS A 51 -8.40 17.33 -35.74
C LYS A 51 -8.14 18.83 -35.86
N ARG A 52 -7.23 19.23 -36.74
CA ARG A 52 -6.87 20.65 -37.00
C ARG A 52 -6.62 21.42 -35.67
N ALA A 53 -7.58 22.25 -35.26
CA ALA A 53 -7.52 23.10 -34.07
C ALA A 53 -8.10 22.46 -32.79
N THR A 54 -8.65 21.24 -32.88
CA THR A 54 -9.26 20.53 -31.75
C THR A 54 -8.50 19.25 -31.46
N VAL A 55 -8.19 19.01 -30.19
CA VAL A 55 -7.51 17.80 -29.72
C VAL A 55 -8.43 17.10 -28.73
N ARG A 56 -8.70 15.82 -28.96
CA ARG A 56 -9.38 14.97 -27.99
C ARG A 56 -8.34 14.36 -27.08
N CYS A 57 -8.53 14.54 -25.78
CA CYS A 57 -7.62 14.04 -24.76
C CYS A 57 -8.34 13.17 -23.73
N GLU A 58 -7.66 12.14 -23.25
CA GLU A 58 -8.01 11.42 -22.03
C GLU A 58 -7.27 12.07 -20.85
N VAL A 59 -8.00 12.35 -19.77
CA VAL A 59 -7.42 12.97 -18.56
C VAL A 59 -6.84 11.89 -17.66
N ALA A 60 -5.54 11.92 -17.44
CA ALA A 60 -4.85 11.11 -16.45
C ALA A 60 -4.52 11.99 -15.24
N THR A 61 -5.26 11.81 -14.13
CA THR A 61 -5.06 12.61 -12.92
C THR A 61 -5.13 11.78 -11.62
N ALA A 62 -4.44 12.27 -10.60
CA ALA A 62 -4.64 11.85 -9.21
C ALA A 62 -5.76 12.64 -8.50
N LEU A 63 -6.22 13.76 -9.07
CA LEU A 63 -7.20 14.66 -8.49
C LEU A 63 -8.64 14.19 -8.78
N ARG A 64 -9.59 14.60 -7.94
CA ARG A 64 -11.01 14.23 -8.13
C ARG A 64 -11.61 14.94 -9.35
N ASN A 65 -11.41 16.26 -9.44
CA ASN A 65 -11.95 17.13 -10.50
C ASN A 65 -10.86 18.11 -11.00
N PRO A 66 -9.88 17.65 -11.80
CA PRO A 66 -8.68 18.43 -12.13
C PRO A 66 -8.95 19.67 -13.01
N LEU A 67 -10.00 19.64 -13.83
CA LEU A 67 -10.27 20.67 -14.85
C LEU A 67 -11.47 21.57 -14.52
N GLN A 68 -12.05 21.45 -13.32
CA GLN A 68 -13.21 22.27 -12.91
C GLN A 68 -12.83 23.70 -12.49
N GLY A 69 -11.54 24.05 -12.47
CA GLY A 69 -11.02 25.32 -11.93
C GLY A 69 -11.10 26.54 -12.85
N GLY A 70 -11.67 26.43 -14.06
CA GLY A 70 -11.82 27.56 -15.00
C GLY A 70 -12.94 28.52 -14.57
N GLY A 71 -12.71 29.30 -13.51
CA GLY A 71 -13.59 30.37 -13.05
C GLY A 71 -13.32 31.71 -13.74
N ARG A 72 -14.07 32.75 -13.34
CA ARG A 72 -13.87 34.12 -13.84
C ARG A 72 -12.45 34.60 -13.47
N GLY A 73 -11.62 34.88 -14.47
CA GLY A 73 -10.22 35.29 -14.27
C GLY A 73 -9.21 34.13 -14.19
N VAL A 74 -9.60 32.89 -14.48
CA VAL A 74 -8.69 31.73 -14.54
C VAL A 74 -8.83 31.03 -15.88
N GLU A 75 -7.76 31.04 -16.68
CA GLU A 75 -7.68 30.31 -17.94
C GLU A 75 -6.92 28.98 -17.73
N LEU A 76 -7.47 27.88 -18.25
CA LEU A 76 -6.80 26.59 -18.23
C LEU A 76 -6.01 26.41 -19.52
N MET A 77 -4.69 26.31 -19.38
CA MET A 77 -3.78 26.04 -20.49
C MET A 77 -3.16 24.65 -20.35
N ALA A 78 -2.79 24.04 -21.48
CA ALA A 78 -2.04 22.80 -21.54
C ALA A 78 -0.82 22.98 -22.43
N ALA A 79 0.34 22.52 -21.97
CA ALA A 79 1.59 22.52 -22.72
C ALA A 79 1.99 21.08 -23.08
N GLY A 80 2.73 20.94 -24.20
CA GLY A 80 3.29 19.67 -24.63
C GLY A 80 4.25 19.07 -23.60
N VAL A 81 4.26 17.74 -23.51
CA VAL A 81 5.02 17.01 -22.51
C VAL A 81 5.96 15.96 -23.13
N ASP A 82 7.25 16.30 -23.25
CA ASP A 82 8.37 15.46 -23.66
C ASP A 82 9.34 15.15 -22.51
N SER A 83 9.89 13.94 -22.50
CA SER A 83 10.97 13.50 -21.61
C SER A 83 12.33 13.91 -22.20
N VAL A 84 13.09 14.75 -21.50
CA VAL A 84 14.39 15.27 -21.96
C VAL A 84 15.55 14.56 -21.26
N LEU A 85 15.30 14.01 -20.07
CA LEU A 85 16.25 13.26 -19.25
C LEU A 85 15.95 11.76 -19.32
N PRO A 86 16.94 10.87 -19.09
CA PRO A 86 16.73 9.42 -19.11
C PRO A 86 15.90 8.91 -17.91
N SER A 87 15.85 9.68 -16.82
CA SER A 87 15.12 9.32 -15.60
C SER A 87 14.74 10.56 -14.78
N THR A 88 13.87 10.36 -13.78
CA THR A 88 13.58 11.32 -12.72
C THR A 88 13.68 10.64 -11.37
N TRP A 89 14.33 11.29 -10.41
CA TRP A 89 14.35 10.88 -9.01
C TRP A 89 13.09 11.37 -8.29
N LEU A 90 12.29 10.43 -7.78
CA LEU A 90 11.10 10.71 -7.00
C LEU A 90 11.39 10.53 -5.52
N THR A 91 11.19 11.57 -4.72
CA THR A 91 11.31 11.50 -3.25
C THR A 91 9.94 11.33 -2.61
N LEU A 92 9.77 10.31 -1.78
CA LEU A 92 8.54 10.02 -1.06
C LEU A 92 8.57 10.68 0.32
N LEU A 93 7.68 11.64 0.56
CA LEU A 93 7.66 12.44 1.78
C LEU A 93 6.30 12.37 2.47
N PRO A 94 6.22 12.31 3.81
CA PRO A 94 4.98 12.47 4.52
C PRO A 94 4.45 13.90 4.39
N ARG A 95 3.14 14.07 4.23
CA ARG A 95 2.48 15.39 4.13
C ARG A 95 2.67 16.27 5.36
N ARG A 96 2.80 15.66 6.54
CA ARG A 96 2.86 16.39 7.83
C ARG A 96 4.27 16.56 8.35
N ASN A 97 5.16 15.63 8.01
CA ASN A 97 6.53 15.63 8.52
C ASN A 97 7.52 15.36 7.38
N PRO A 98 7.78 16.34 6.51
CA PRO A 98 8.65 16.15 5.35
C PRO A 98 10.12 15.91 5.71
N SER A 99 10.54 16.07 6.97
CA SER A 99 11.92 15.80 7.40
C SER A 99 12.20 14.30 7.57
N ARG A 100 11.17 13.44 7.65
CA ARG A 100 11.31 11.99 7.77
C ARG A 100 10.85 11.33 6.47
N PRO A 101 11.75 11.05 5.51
CA PRO A 101 11.36 10.46 4.24
C PRO A 101 10.77 9.05 4.43
N LEU A 102 9.94 8.63 3.47
CA LEU A 102 9.32 7.30 3.48
C LEU A 102 10.30 6.27 2.91
N ILE A 103 11.06 5.64 3.81
CA ILE A 103 12.11 4.66 3.51
C ILE A 103 11.49 3.28 3.25
N GLY A 104 12.08 2.48 2.36
CA GLY A 104 11.68 1.09 2.12
C GLY A 104 10.26 0.89 1.58
N HIS A 105 9.63 1.94 1.02
CA HIS A 105 8.33 1.85 0.41
C HIS A 105 8.45 1.30 -1.02
N ARG A 106 7.56 0.36 -1.36
CA ARG A 106 7.50 -0.23 -2.70
C ARG A 106 6.74 0.71 -3.63
N VAL A 107 7.35 1.03 -4.76
CA VAL A 107 6.72 1.79 -5.86
C VAL A 107 6.54 0.86 -7.04
N VAL A 108 5.29 0.63 -7.41
CA VAL A 108 4.92 -0.19 -8.56
C VAL A 108 4.60 0.74 -9.72
N VAL A 109 5.25 0.55 -10.87
CA VAL A 109 5.06 1.38 -12.06
C VAL A 109 4.44 0.53 -13.18
N LEU A 110 3.34 1.03 -13.75
CA LEU A 110 2.54 0.36 -14.77
C LEU A 110 2.13 1.33 -15.88
N PRO A 111 1.93 0.88 -17.13
CA PRO A 111 1.48 1.77 -18.21
C PRO A 111 0.02 2.20 -18.12
N ARG A 112 -0.80 1.46 -17.36
CA ARG A 112 -2.24 1.66 -17.31
C ARG A 112 -2.73 1.87 -15.89
N ARG A 113 -3.82 2.62 -15.78
CA ARG A 113 -4.50 2.86 -14.51
C ARG A 113 -5.22 1.59 -14.07
N LEU A 114 -4.90 1.12 -12.88
CA LEU A 114 -5.56 0.04 -12.16
C LEU A 114 -6.49 0.62 -11.11
N THR A 115 -7.48 -0.17 -10.73
CA THR A 115 -8.29 0.08 -9.53
C THR A 115 -7.44 -0.14 -8.28
N LYS A 116 -7.88 0.40 -7.13
CA LYS A 116 -7.13 0.23 -5.87
C LYS A 116 -6.96 -1.26 -5.52
N LYS A 117 -8.01 -2.07 -5.70
CA LYS A 117 -7.99 -3.52 -5.45
C LYS A 117 -7.02 -4.25 -6.38
N ALA A 118 -7.05 -3.94 -7.67
CA ALA A 118 -6.12 -4.54 -8.62
C ALA A 118 -4.67 -4.09 -8.36
N ALA A 119 -4.44 -2.85 -7.92
CA ALA A 119 -3.11 -2.35 -7.60
C ALA A 119 -2.51 -2.99 -6.34
N SER A 120 -3.31 -3.27 -5.30
CA SER A 120 -2.82 -3.99 -4.11
C SER A 120 -2.36 -5.40 -4.42
N THR A 121 -2.89 -6.02 -5.49
CA THR A 121 -2.52 -7.38 -5.94
C THR A 121 -1.70 -7.39 -7.23
N ALA A 122 -1.39 -6.23 -7.82
CA ALA A 122 -0.66 -6.14 -9.09
C ALA A 122 0.82 -6.53 -8.95
N ALA A 123 1.36 -6.46 -7.74
CA ALA A 123 2.71 -6.90 -7.43
C ALA A 123 2.77 -7.49 -6.01
N PRO A 124 2.28 -8.73 -5.81
CA PRO A 124 2.45 -9.38 -4.53
C PRO A 124 3.93 -9.70 -4.30
N ASP A 125 4.33 -9.69 -3.03
CA ASP A 125 5.64 -10.17 -2.61
C ASP A 125 5.81 -11.66 -2.97
N GLU A 126 7.05 -12.10 -3.11
CA GLU A 126 7.35 -13.51 -3.38
C GLU A 126 6.72 -14.40 -2.29
N GLY A 127 5.95 -15.41 -2.71
CA GLY A 127 5.31 -16.37 -1.79
C GLY A 127 3.83 -16.14 -1.49
N VAL A 128 3.22 -15.03 -1.92
CA VAL A 128 1.75 -14.85 -1.79
C VAL A 128 1.03 -15.76 -2.79
N ARG A 129 0.17 -16.66 -2.30
CA ARG A 129 -0.69 -17.51 -3.15
C ARG A 129 -1.76 -16.64 -3.84
N GLU A 130 -1.54 -16.33 -5.12
CA GLU A 130 -2.52 -15.62 -5.95
C GLU A 130 -3.73 -16.52 -6.27
N GLY A 131 -4.95 -15.95 -6.20
CA GLY A 131 -6.14 -16.62 -6.70
C GLY A 131 -6.10 -16.80 -8.22
N THR A 132 -6.72 -17.86 -8.73
CA THR A 132 -6.69 -18.27 -10.15
C THR A 132 -7.12 -17.17 -11.13
N ASP A 133 -8.06 -16.31 -10.74
CA ASP A 133 -8.58 -15.21 -11.56
C ASP A 133 -7.68 -13.98 -11.58
N GLU A 134 -6.97 -13.69 -10.48
CA GLU A 134 -6.00 -12.59 -10.42
C GLU A 134 -4.77 -12.89 -11.27
N LYS A 135 -4.33 -14.16 -11.25
CA LYS A 135 -3.25 -14.66 -12.09
C LYS A 135 -3.54 -14.51 -13.58
N LYS A 136 -4.78 -14.81 -14.03
CA LYS A 136 -5.19 -14.64 -15.44
C LYS A 136 -5.15 -13.17 -15.89
N ARG A 137 -5.68 -12.25 -15.08
CA ARG A 137 -5.66 -10.79 -15.39
C ARG A 137 -4.23 -10.22 -15.41
N ARG A 138 -3.30 -10.81 -14.66
CA ARG A 138 -1.89 -10.42 -14.63
C ARG A 138 -1.14 -10.82 -15.89
N THR A 139 -1.44 -11.97 -16.49
CA THR A 139 -0.80 -12.45 -17.74
C THR A 139 -1.03 -11.50 -18.92
N GLU A 140 -2.11 -10.71 -18.89
CA GLU A 140 -2.43 -9.71 -19.92
C GLU A 140 -1.70 -8.37 -19.76
N LEU A 141 -1.07 -8.13 -18.60
CA LEU A 141 -0.36 -6.89 -18.32
C LEU A 141 1.16 -7.09 -18.52
N PRO A 142 1.87 -6.08 -19.08
CA PRO A 142 3.32 -6.10 -19.07
C PRO A 142 3.81 -6.17 -17.61
N PRO A 143 4.96 -6.84 -17.36
CA PRO A 143 5.45 -7.04 -16.01
C PRO A 143 5.64 -5.69 -15.32
N PRO A 144 5.05 -5.49 -14.12
CA PRO A 144 5.20 -4.23 -13.40
C PRO A 144 6.66 -3.99 -13.06
N ARG A 145 7.12 -2.76 -13.23
CA ARG A 145 8.42 -2.34 -12.68
C ARG A 145 8.25 -2.14 -11.17
N ARG A 146 8.98 -2.93 -10.40
CA ARG A 146 8.96 -2.93 -8.93
C ARG A 146 10.20 -2.20 -8.45
N LEU A 147 10.00 -1.11 -7.75
CA LEU A 147 11.07 -0.27 -7.23
C LEU A 147 10.91 -0.15 -5.72
N LEU A 148 12.02 0.10 -5.03
CA LEU A 148 12.06 0.30 -3.58
C LEU A 148 12.72 1.64 -3.30
N SER A 149 12.11 2.44 -2.43
CA SER A 149 12.71 3.70 -2.02
C SER A 149 13.91 3.46 -1.10
N ASP A 150 14.99 4.21 -1.31
CA ASP A 150 16.22 4.13 -0.53
C ASP A 150 16.09 4.74 0.88
N ARG A 151 17.23 4.89 1.59
CA ARG A 151 17.30 5.51 2.93
C ARG A 151 16.96 7.00 2.96
N ALA A 152 16.97 7.67 1.82
CA ALA A 152 16.51 9.04 1.65
C ALA A 152 15.06 9.10 1.15
N GLY A 153 14.37 7.96 1.03
CA GLY A 153 13.03 7.84 0.46
C GLY A 153 12.97 8.13 -1.04
N ARG A 154 14.10 8.03 -1.74
CA ARG A 154 14.20 8.31 -3.18
C ARG A 154 14.04 7.04 -3.99
N VAL A 155 13.44 7.17 -5.16
CA VAL A 155 13.31 6.10 -6.15
C VAL A 155 13.55 6.66 -7.55
N GLU A 156 14.36 5.98 -8.35
CA GLU A 156 14.61 6.38 -9.73
C GLU A 156 13.53 5.83 -10.66
N ILE A 157 12.83 6.73 -11.36
CA ILE A 157 11.87 6.37 -12.39
C ILE A 157 12.50 6.63 -13.76
N THR A 158 12.97 5.57 -14.41
CA THR A 158 13.52 5.67 -15.78
C THR A 158 12.42 5.88 -16.82
N VAL A 159 12.76 6.61 -17.87
CA VAL A 159 11.90 6.82 -19.05
C VAL A 159 11.78 5.51 -19.84
N ASP A 160 10.58 5.28 -20.36
CA ASP A 160 10.32 4.26 -21.37
C ASP A 160 9.64 4.95 -22.55
N GLU A 161 10.31 4.99 -23.70
CA GLU A 161 9.82 5.66 -24.91
C GLU A 161 8.48 5.10 -25.40
N LYS A 162 8.21 3.80 -25.15
CA LYS A 162 6.95 3.16 -25.50
C LYS A 162 5.83 3.50 -24.51
N MET A 163 6.20 3.94 -23.30
CA MET A 163 5.30 4.19 -22.18
C MET A 163 5.64 5.54 -21.50
N PRO A 164 5.51 6.68 -22.21
CA PRO A 164 5.91 7.98 -21.69
C PRO A 164 5.08 8.42 -20.48
N LEU A 165 3.79 8.04 -20.45
CA LEU A 165 2.91 8.23 -19.30
C LEU A 165 2.78 6.91 -18.54
N VAL A 166 3.18 6.91 -17.27
CA VAL A 166 3.07 5.78 -16.37
C VAL A 166 2.14 6.09 -15.20
N TRP A 167 1.66 5.03 -14.55
CA TRP A 167 0.94 5.08 -13.28
C TRP A 167 1.82 4.49 -12.19
N MET A 168 2.10 5.30 -11.16
CA MET A 168 2.85 4.91 -9.98
C MET A 168 1.89 4.59 -8.84
N TYR A 169 2.12 3.47 -8.18
CA TYR A 169 1.42 3.05 -6.98
C TYR A 169 2.42 2.96 -5.86
N VAL A 170 2.28 3.84 -4.86
CA VAL A 170 3.11 3.80 -3.66
C VAL A 170 2.41 2.92 -2.63
N MET A 171 3.12 1.89 -2.19
CA MET A 171 2.62 0.88 -1.27
C MET A 171 3.15 1.13 0.15
N SER A 172 2.30 0.88 1.15
CA SER A 172 2.68 0.66 2.54
C SER A 172 2.12 -0.70 2.94
N GLY A 173 3.01 -1.69 3.11
CA GLY A 173 2.61 -3.10 3.25
C GLY A 173 1.68 -3.54 2.12
N SER A 174 0.54 -4.11 2.47
CA SER A 174 -0.51 -4.51 1.51
C SER A 174 -1.38 -3.36 0.97
N ASN A 175 -1.27 -2.15 1.53
CA ASN A 175 -2.16 -1.02 1.20
C ASN A 175 -1.53 -0.06 0.18
N VAL A 176 -2.36 0.40 -0.76
CA VAL A 176 -1.99 1.47 -1.71
C VAL A 176 -2.19 2.84 -1.05
N MET A 177 -1.11 3.56 -0.81
CA MET A 177 -1.11 4.92 -0.24
C MET A 177 -1.46 5.97 -1.27
N ALA A 178 -0.88 5.87 -2.47
CA ALA A 178 -1.12 6.78 -3.57
C ALA A 178 -1.15 6.07 -4.92
N ARG A 179 -1.88 6.68 -5.83
CA ARG A 179 -1.96 6.30 -7.24
C ARG A 179 -1.89 7.57 -8.06
N VAL A 180 -0.74 7.80 -8.68
CA VAL A 180 -0.46 9.05 -9.40
C VAL A 180 0.00 8.74 -10.82
N PRO A 181 -0.50 9.48 -11.83
CA PRO A 181 0.10 9.45 -13.15
C PRO A 181 1.41 10.25 -13.13
N PHE A 182 2.36 9.87 -13.97
CA PHE A 182 3.67 10.51 -14.03
C PHE A 182 4.30 10.37 -15.40
N VAL A 183 5.04 11.40 -15.82
CA VAL A 183 5.89 11.37 -17.02
C VAL A 183 7.33 11.51 -16.55
N PRO A 184 8.13 10.43 -16.57
CA PRO A 184 9.53 10.49 -16.15
C PRO A 184 10.37 11.31 -17.12
N GLY A 185 11.52 11.80 -16.67
CA GLY A 185 12.51 12.48 -17.52
C GLY A 185 12.24 13.95 -17.80
N ARG A 186 11.30 14.60 -17.11
CA ARG A 186 11.02 16.05 -17.28
C ARG A 186 11.87 16.93 -16.38
N GLU A 187 12.10 16.44 -15.17
CA GLU A 187 12.83 17.11 -14.11
C GLU A 187 13.80 16.09 -13.49
N VAL A 188 14.90 16.58 -12.93
CA VAL A 188 15.93 15.71 -12.32
C VAL A 188 15.39 15.08 -11.05
N GLU A 189 14.75 15.88 -10.20
CA GLU A 189 14.19 15.48 -8.91
C GLU A 189 12.77 16.03 -8.75
N THR A 190 11.89 15.24 -8.13
CA THR A 190 10.52 15.64 -7.78
C THR A 190 10.10 15.00 -6.46
N ALA A 191 9.11 15.58 -5.79
CA ALA A 191 8.65 15.09 -4.48
C ALA A 191 7.16 14.76 -4.49
N LEU A 192 6.81 13.60 -3.92
CA LEU A 192 5.43 13.14 -3.75
C LEU A 192 5.04 13.14 -2.28
N LEU A 193 4.10 14.02 -1.93
CA LEU A 193 3.57 14.15 -0.56
C LEU A 193 2.46 13.12 -0.28
N LEU A 194 2.74 12.21 0.64
CA LEU A 194 1.92 11.06 0.97
C LEU A 194 1.32 11.15 2.38
N PRO A 195 0.16 10.53 2.65
CA PRO A 195 -0.31 10.34 4.01
C PRO A 195 0.73 9.56 4.83
N ASP A 196 0.83 9.84 6.12
CA ASP A 196 1.58 8.96 7.01
C ASP A 196 0.70 7.73 7.35
N ASP A 197 1.25 6.54 7.13
CA ASP A 197 0.58 5.24 7.37
C ASP A 197 1.43 4.35 8.30
N SER A 198 2.43 4.93 8.99
CA SER A 198 3.36 4.21 9.85
C SER A 198 2.67 3.46 11.00
N ASP A 199 1.72 4.09 11.69
CA ASP A 199 0.95 3.45 12.77
C ASP A 199 0.24 2.18 12.27
N ARG A 200 -0.47 2.29 11.14
CA ARG A 200 -1.20 1.17 10.55
C ARG A 200 -0.25 0.07 10.08
N LEU A 201 0.88 0.44 9.47
CA LEU A 201 1.89 -0.52 9.02
C LEU A 201 2.50 -1.29 10.20
N GLY A 202 2.75 -0.62 11.33
CA GLY A 202 3.20 -1.26 12.56
C GLY A 202 2.19 -2.31 13.04
N VAL A 203 0.91 -1.95 13.13
CA VAL A 203 -0.16 -2.89 13.50
C VAL A 203 -0.26 -4.07 12.52
N GLU A 204 -0.13 -3.83 11.21
CA GLU A 204 -0.10 -4.90 10.20
C GLU A 204 1.03 -5.91 10.44
N GLY A 205 2.22 -5.45 10.79
CA GLY A 205 3.34 -6.31 11.15
C GLY A 205 3.03 -7.18 12.38
N HIS A 206 2.47 -6.58 13.44
CA HIS A 206 2.09 -7.32 14.63
C HIS A 206 0.96 -8.33 14.39
N VAL A 207 -0.07 -7.95 13.62
CA VAL A 207 -1.16 -8.86 13.24
C VAL A 207 -0.62 -10.02 12.42
N THR A 208 0.29 -9.77 11.49
CA THR A 208 0.93 -10.83 10.69
C THR A 208 1.72 -11.80 11.57
N ARG A 209 2.43 -11.30 12.59
CA ARG A 209 3.10 -12.15 13.59
C ARG A 209 2.09 -13.03 14.35
N LEU A 210 1.01 -12.42 14.87
CA LEU A 210 -0.04 -13.17 15.59
C LEU A 210 -0.71 -14.22 14.69
N GLN A 211 -0.90 -13.94 13.40
CA GLN A 211 -1.40 -14.93 12.45
C GLN A 211 -0.43 -16.10 12.27
N GLY A 212 0.88 -15.86 12.27
CA GLY A 212 1.89 -16.91 12.28
C GLY A 212 1.82 -17.79 13.54
N GLU A 213 1.72 -17.16 14.70
CA GLU A 213 1.57 -17.85 15.99
C GLU A 213 0.26 -18.66 16.05
N LEU A 214 -0.84 -18.13 15.51
CA LEU A 214 -2.11 -18.85 15.39
C LEU A 214 -1.94 -20.15 14.59
N ILE A 215 -1.24 -20.09 13.45
CA ILE A 215 -0.99 -21.27 12.61
C ILE A 215 -0.24 -22.34 13.42
N GLU A 216 0.78 -21.93 14.17
CA GLU A 216 1.54 -22.84 15.02
C GLU A 216 0.69 -23.45 16.13
N VAL A 217 -0.12 -22.64 16.83
CA VAL A 217 -1.00 -23.11 17.90
C VAL A 217 -2.01 -24.12 17.36
N VAL A 218 -2.67 -23.83 16.23
CA VAL A 218 -3.64 -24.73 15.60
C VAL A 218 -2.97 -26.04 15.18
N ALA A 219 -1.77 -25.98 14.60
CA ALA A 219 -1.02 -27.17 14.19
C ALA A 219 -0.64 -28.04 15.39
N ARG A 220 -0.04 -27.44 16.43
CA ARG A 220 0.33 -28.15 17.67
C ARG A 220 -0.90 -28.77 18.34
N ARG A 221 -1.99 -28.01 18.45
CA ARG A 221 -3.26 -28.48 19.01
C ARG A 221 -3.76 -29.73 18.28
N ALA A 222 -3.80 -29.68 16.95
CA ALA A 222 -4.23 -30.82 16.13
C ALA A 222 -3.35 -32.07 16.34
N VAL A 223 -2.03 -31.90 16.45
CA VAL A 223 -1.09 -33.00 16.73
C VAL A 223 -1.36 -33.61 18.11
N HIS A 224 -1.47 -32.79 19.16
CA HIS A 224 -1.76 -33.27 20.50
C HIS A 224 -3.11 -34.01 20.57
N MET A 225 -4.16 -33.47 19.93
CA MET A 225 -5.48 -34.11 19.88
C MET A 225 -5.42 -35.47 19.16
N ALA A 226 -4.74 -35.54 18.01
CA ALA A 226 -4.62 -36.79 17.26
C ALA A 226 -3.85 -37.86 18.04
N LEU A 227 -2.76 -37.48 18.71
CA LEU A 227 -1.97 -38.41 19.53
C LEU A 227 -2.73 -38.86 20.78
N ALA A 228 -3.40 -37.95 21.48
CA ALA A 228 -4.24 -38.29 22.64
C ALA A 228 -5.34 -39.28 22.25
N LYS A 229 -6.06 -39.01 21.14
CA LYS A 229 -7.10 -39.90 20.63
C LYS A 229 -6.55 -41.28 20.26
N LYS A 230 -5.46 -41.34 19.49
CA LYS A 230 -4.82 -42.60 19.10
C LYS A 230 -4.42 -43.46 20.30
N LEU A 231 -3.93 -42.84 21.37
CA LEU A 231 -3.54 -43.54 22.60
C LEU A 231 -4.74 -43.98 23.43
N ALA A 232 -5.82 -43.20 23.44
CA ALA A 232 -7.06 -43.54 24.13
C ALA A 232 -7.82 -44.69 23.44
N ASP A 233 -7.80 -44.75 22.11
CA ASP A 233 -8.47 -45.77 21.29
C ASP A 233 -7.69 -47.10 21.19
N ALA A 234 -6.48 -47.18 21.78
CA ALA A 234 -5.67 -48.40 21.74
C ALA A 234 -6.28 -49.53 22.59
N GLU A 235 -5.98 -50.80 22.25
CA GLU A 235 -6.46 -51.97 23.02
C GLU A 235 -6.05 -51.91 24.51
N MET A 236 -4.85 -51.38 24.77
CA MET A 236 -4.36 -51.04 26.10
C MET A 236 -4.00 -49.56 26.15
N PRO A 237 -4.93 -48.68 26.60
CA PRO A 237 -4.69 -47.25 26.63
C PRO A 237 -3.60 -46.85 27.63
N ASP A 238 -2.62 -46.06 27.16
CA ASP A 238 -1.62 -45.42 28.03
C ASP A 238 -2.13 -44.05 28.51
N TRP A 239 -2.92 -44.08 29.57
CA TRP A 239 -3.54 -42.87 30.14
C TRP A 239 -2.52 -41.83 30.61
N ALA A 240 -1.32 -42.24 31.04
CA ALA A 240 -0.27 -41.30 31.45
C ALA A 240 0.24 -40.46 30.26
N ARG A 241 0.35 -41.06 29.07
CA ARG A 241 0.68 -40.33 27.85
C ARG A 241 -0.49 -39.50 27.32
N VAL A 242 -1.72 -40.00 27.44
CA VAL A 242 -2.93 -39.21 27.11
C VAL A 242 -2.96 -37.93 27.95
N ASP A 243 -2.82 -38.05 29.28
CA ASP A 243 -2.82 -36.91 30.21
C ASP A 243 -1.70 -35.90 29.87
N ARG A 244 -0.53 -36.37 29.42
CA ARG A 244 0.56 -35.49 28.94
C ARG A 244 0.15 -34.70 27.69
N HIS A 245 -0.53 -35.33 26.74
CA HIS A 245 -1.00 -34.63 25.55
C HIS A 245 -2.14 -33.64 25.86
N LEU A 246 -3.05 -33.99 26.77
CA LEU A 246 -4.09 -33.07 27.26
C LEU A 246 -3.48 -31.86 27.98
N LYS A 247 -2.48 -32.07 28.85
CA LYS A 247 -1.74 -30.98 29.48
C LYS A 247 -1.06 -30.09 28.44
N GLY A 248 -0.45 -30.68 27.41
CA GLY A 248 0.17 -29.92 26.32
C GLY A 248 -0.84 -29.08 25.53
N ILE A 249 -2.11 -29.48 25.44
CA ILE A 249 -3.19 -28.67 24.85
C ILE A 249 -3.50 -27.47 25.75
N ASP A 250 -3.53 -27.66 27.07
CA ASP A 250 -3.87 -26.63 28.05
C ASP A 250 -2.79 -25.56 28.22
N GLU A 251 -1.54 -25.90 27.91
CA GLU A 251 -0.41 -24.97 27.89
C GLU A 251 -0.37 -24.10 26.62
N LEU A 252 -1.17 -24.42 25.58
CA LEU A 252 -1.21 -23.62 24.37
C LEU A 252 -1.93 -22.29 24.61
N PRO A 253 -1.50 -21.20 23.94
CA PRO A 253 -2.20 -19.92 23.99
C PRO A 253 -3.70 -20.03 23.68
N THR A 254 -4.50 -19.39 24.51
CA THR A 254 -5.97 -19.32 24.40
C THR A 254 -6.43 -18.16 23.53
N LEU A 255 -7.71 -18.15 23.15
CA LEU A 255 -8.31 -17.01 22.42
C LEU A 255 -8.06 -15.69 23.16
N ARG A 256 -8.30 -15.69 24.48
CA ARG A 256 -8.09 -14.52 25.34
C ARG A 256 -6.66 -13.97 25.26
N SER A 257 -5.65 -14.85 25.24
CA SER A 257 -4.25 -14.42 25.10
C SER A 257 -3.99 -13.66 23.78
N PHE A 258 -4.59 -14.11 22.67
CA PHE A 258 -4.49 -13.42 21.39
C PHE A 258 -5.27 -12.09 21.38
N GLU A 259 -6.43 -12.04 22.04
CA GLU A 259 -7.23 -10.82 22.17
C GLU A 259 -6.51 -9.75 22.99
N ASP A 260 -5.95 -10.12 24.14
CA ASP A 260 -5.20 -9.23 25.02
C ASP A 260 -3.96 -8.65 24.29
N GLN A 261 -3.23 -9.50 23.55
CA GLN A 261 -2.11 -9.05 22.73
C GLN A 261 -2.55 -8.08 21.63
N LEU A 262 -3.66 -8.37 20.95
CA LEU A 262 -4.18 -7.51 19.90
C LEU A 262 -4.65 -6.16 20.44
N GLU A 263 -5.31 -6.14 21.59
CA GLU A 263 -5.75 -4.90 22.26
C GLU A 263 -4.56 -4.04 22.69
N ALA A 264 -3.51 -4.66 23.24
CA ALA A 264 -2.26 -3.99 23.62
C ALA A 264 -1.59 -3.27 22.44
N ILE A 265 -1.85 -3.69 21.20
CA ILE A 265 -1.32 -3.07 19.99
C ILE A 265 -2.33 -2.09 19.37
N GLU A 266 -3.62 -2.43 19.34
CA GLU A 266 -4.66 -1.62 18.72
C GLU A 266 -4.83 -0.28 19.46
N PHE A 267 -4.94 -0.32 20.79
CA PHE A 267 -5.21 0.87 21.58
C PHE A 267 -4.17 1.98 21.37
N PRO A 268 -2.84 1.75 21.58
CA PRO A 268 -1.84 2.80 21.41
C PRO A 268 -1.77 3.29 19.96
N ALA A 269 -1.90 2.41 18.96
CA ALA A 269 -1.84 2.80 17.56
C ALA A 269 -3.04 3.68 17.14
N VAL A 270 -4.25 3.38 17.64
CA VAL A 270 -5.43 4.22 17.42
C VAL A 270 -5.28 5.57 18.10
N GLN A 271 -4.76 5.62 19.34
CA GLN A 271 -4.54 6.88 20.06
C GLN A 271 -3.49 7.76 19.35
N SER A 272 -2.39 7.15 18.88
CA SER A 272 -1.36 7.84 18.07
C SER A 272 -1.98 8.45 16.81
N ALA A 273 -2.69 7.65 16.02
CA ALA A 273 -3.32 8.10 14.78
C ALA A 273 -4.36 9.20 15.01
N LEU A 274 -5.09 9.16 16.13
CA LEU A 274 -6.05 10.21 16.50
C LEU A 274 -5.37 11.50 16.98
N SER A 275 -4.28 11.38 17.75
CA SER A 275 -3.46 12.52 18.19
C SER A 275 -2.89 13.26 16.99
N ASP A 276 -2.49 12.51 15.97
CA ASP A 276 -2.07 13.05 14.68
C ASP A 276 -3.24 13.61 13.85
N ARG A 277 -4.50 13.51 14.28
CA ARG A 277 -5.69 13.87 13.48
C ARG A 277 -5.80 13.05 12.18
N ASN A 278 -5.37 11.79 12.18
CA ASN A 278 -5.48 10.86 11.07
C ASN A 278 -6.63 9.85 11.28
N ARG A 279 -7.87 10.35 11.19
CA ARG A 279 -9.08 9.52 11.38
C ARG A 279 -9.17 8.35 10.40
N VAL A 280 -8.61 8.50 9.19
CA VAL A 280 -8.61 7.46 8.17
C VAL A 280 -7.69 6.30 8.58
N ALA A 281 -6.49 6.58 9.08
CA ALA A 281 -5.60 5.55 9.61
C ALA A 281 -6.20 4.85 10.83
N ALA A 282 -6.75 5.61 11.79
CA ALA A 282 -7.42 5.04 12.97
C ALA A 282 -8.54 4.05 12.60
N ASN A 283 -9.38 4.41 11.62
CA ASN A 283 -10.45 3.52 11.15
C ASN A 283 -9.91 2.27 10.43
N ARG A 284 -8.80 2.39 9.70
CA ARG A 284 -8.15 1.24 9.06
C ARG A 284 -7.52 0.30 10.09
N ILE A 285 -6.89 0.83 11.13
CA ILE A 285 -6.32 0.05 12.24
C ILE A 285 -7.43 -0.76 12.92
N ARG A 286 -8.54 -0.11 13.29
CA ARG A 286 -9.70 -0.80 13.90
C ARG A 286 -10.23 -1.92 13.00
N LYS A 287 -10.38 -1.64 11.71
CA LYS A 287 -10.84 -2.64 10.74
C LYS A 287 -9.89 -3.84 10.69
N LEU A 288 -8.59 -3.60 10.57
CA LEU A 288 -7.58 -4.65 10.55
C LEU A 288 -7.62 -5.53 11.81
N CYS A 289 -7.71 -4.90 12.98
CA CYS A 289 -7.81 -5.64 14.25
C CYS A 289 -9.14 -6.41 14.35
N SER A 290 -10.25 -5.84 13.88
CA SER A 290 -11.54 -6.55 13.86
C SER A 290 -11.52 -7.80 12.97
N GLU A 291 -10.85 -7.74 11.81
CA GLU A 291 -10.68 -8.89 10.92
C GLU A 291 -9.78 -9.96 11.57
N ALA A 292 -8.74 -9.54 12.30
CA ALA A 292 -7.88 -10.45 13.06
C ALA A 292 -8.63 -11.16 14.20
N ARG A 293 -9.45 -10.43 14.98
CA ARG A 293 -10.30 -11.04 16.04
C ARG A 293 -11.23 -12.12 15.49
N ALA A 294 -11.88 -11.82 14.36
CA ALA A 294 -12.77 -12.78 13.70
C ALA A 294 -12.02 -14.06 13.29
N LEU A 295 -10.77 -13.91 12.79
CA LEU A 295 -9.91 -15.05 12.47
C LEU A 295 -9.54 -15.86 13.71
N PHE A 296 -9.13 -15.21 14.81
CA PHE A 296 -8.76 -15.88 16.05
C PHE A 296 -9.94 -16.66 16.63
N THR A 297 -11.11 -16.04 16.70
CA THR A 297 -12.35 -16.68 17.19
C THR A 297 -12.68 -17.95 16.40
N ARG A 298 -12.56 -17.89 15.07
CA ARG A 298 -12.86 -19.03 14.19
C ARG A 298 -11.95 -20.24 14.44
N HIS A 299 -10.68 -20.01 14.77
CA HIS A 299 -9.66 -21.05 14.87
C HIS A 299 -9.38 -21.51 16.30
N LEU A 300 -9.62 -20.67 17.30
CA LEU A 300 -9.34 -20.95 18.71
C LEU A 300 -10.59 -21.25 19.55
N ASP A 301 -11.76 -21.42 18.91
CA ASP A 301 -13.02 -21.79 19.55
C ASP A 301 -12.85 -22.90 20.62
N GLU A 302 -13.14 -22.53 21.87
CA GLU A 302 -12.96 -23.37 23.05
C GLU A 302 -14.01 -24.48 23.14
N ALA A 303 -15.17 -24.32 22.50
CA ALA A 303 -16.24 -25.33 22.54
C ALA A 303 -15.78 -26.68 21.97
N LYS A 304 -15.06 -26.64 20.85
CA LYS A 304 -14.49 -27.86 20.22
C LYS A 304 -13.48 -28.57 21.09
N LEU A 305 -12.76 -27.79 21.92
CA LEU A 305 -11.76 -28.32 22.84
C LEU A 305 -12.43 -29.04 24.01
N LEU A 306 -13.51 -28.45 24.55
CA LEU A 306 -14.31 -29.05 25.60
C LEU A 306 -14.99 -30.35 25.13
N GLU A 307 -15.60 -30.33 23.94
CA GLU A 307 -16.19 -31.52 23.32
C GLU A 307 -15.15 -32.65 23.16
N PHE A 308 -13.95 -32.32 22.69
CA PHE A 308 -12.87 -33.30 22.54
C PHE A 308 -12.45 -33.89 23.89
N LYS A 309 -12.28 -33.07 24.93
CA LYS A 309 -11.93 -33.57 26.27
C LYS A 309 -13.02 -34.48 26.84
N ALA A 310 -14.29 -34.08 26.70
CA ALA A 310 -15.42 -34.90 27.12
C ALA A 310 -15.44 -36.26 26.39
N GLN A 311 -15.15 -36.28 25.08
CA GLN A 311 -15.03 -37.52 24.32
C GLN A 311 -13.92 -38.44 24.88
N ILE A 312 -12.75 -37.90 25.18
CA ILE A 312 -11.64 -38.68 25.77
C ILE A 312 -12.01 -39.23 27.15
N ASP A 313 -12.70 -38.43 27.97
CA ASP A 313 -13.17 -38.86 29.29
C ASP A 313 -14.22 -39.98 29.21
N ASP A 314 -15.10 -39.95 28.21
CA ASP A 314 -16.08 -41.00 28.00
C ASP A 314 -15.42 -42.30 27.51
N ILE A 315 -14.43 -42.20 26.61
CA ILE A 315 -13.60 -43.35 26.23
C ILE A 315 -12.94 -43.95 27.48
N ARG A 316 -12.38 -43.10 28.36
CA ARG A 316 -11.74 -43.53 29.62
C ARG A 316 -12.68 -44.27 30.55
N LYS A 317 -13.93 -43.81 30.69
CA LYS A 317 -14.94 -44.48 31.51
C LYS A 317 -15.40 -45.82 30.91
N SER A 318 -15.44 -45.91 29.58
CA SER A 318 -15.86 -47.13 28.87
C SER A 318 -14.76 -48.18 28.72
N ALA A 319 -13.50 -47.80 28.95
CA ALA A 319 -12.37 -48.71 28.85
C ALA A 319 -12.41 -49.79 29.97
N PRO A 320 -12.17 -51.07 29.64
CA PRO A 320 -12.17 -52.13 30.64
C PRO A 320 -11.06 -51.89 31.68
N THR A 321 -11.44 -51.90 32.95
CA THR A 321 -10.47 -51.82 34.06
C THR A 321 -9.58 -53.07 34.01
N PRO A 322 -8.24 -52.96 34.03
CA PRO A 322 -7.38 -54.14 34.05
C PRO A 322 -7.74 -54.97 35.29
N ALA A 323 -8.18 -56.22 35.04
CA ALA A 323 -8.51 -57.16 36.10
C ALA A 323 -7.30 -57.29 37.03
N LYS A 324 -7.50 -57.00 38.32
CA LYS A 324 -6.51 -57.29 39.37
C LYS A 324 -6.13 -58.76 39.21
N ALA A 325 -4.86 -59.04 38.90
CA ALA A 325 -4.32 -60.38 38.91
C ALA A 325 -4.49 -60.94 40.34
N THR A 326 -5.47 -61.83 40.50
CA THR A 326 -5.68 -62.60 41.71
C THR A 326 -4.48 -63.51 41.89
N THR A 327 -3.59 -63.16 42.81
CA THR A 327 -2.54 -64.06 43.31
C THR A 327 -3.23 -65.13 44.15
N GLY A 328 -3.55 -66.29 43.55
CA GLY A 328 -3.58 -67.58 44.25
C GLY A 328 -2.20 -68.21 44.08
N GLY A 329 -1.51 -68.69 45.10
CA GLY A 329 -2.00 -69.47 46.23
C GLY A 329 -1.39 -70.85 46.08
#